data_AF-A0A7V8WP28-F1
#
_entry.id   AF-A0A7V8WP28-F1
#
_cell.length_a   1.000
_cell.length_b   1.000
_cell.length_c   1.000
_cell.angle_alpha   90.00
_cell.angle_beta   90.00
_cell.angle_gamma   90.00
#
_symmetry.space_group_name_H-M   'P 1'
#
loop_
_entity.id
_entity.type
_entity.pdbx_description
1 polymer ?
#
loop_
_entity_poly.entity_id
_entity_poly.type
_entity_poly.pdbx_seq_one_letter_code
_entity_poly.pdbx_strand_id
1 'polypeptide(L)'
;MDNTTSTTMAPAFVRVRRSRAPRGHVVVVGQWRRDGATVTPVPYAEAVRATGGSPIVLSTFNPPKKAPKDIEVVDSLDPNDASLLDGAVGLVIPGGGDVDPDWYGAVERHPKSRNISHRRDRFETTLLAAALARDMPVLAICHGMQVLNVHLGGTLVQHLADDPKRLDHDRNTPRTQFVHGVHTKDKSFLADLLGSSPTVNSHHHQGLAAVGEPLEEIAWAEDGVLEGVMSTDHHWVIGVQWHPESLVTVDEGQENLFRSFIQATEEFRDRVDDEARSA
;
A
#
# COMPACT_ATOMS: atom_id res chain seq x y z
N MET A 1 44.55 -20.77 -31.24
CA MET A 1 44.47 -20.09 -29.93
C MET A 1 43.31 -19.14 -30.04
N ASP A 2 42.21 -19.53 -29.42
CA ASP A 2 40.89 -18.94 -29.61
C ASP A 2 40.78 -17.56 -28.96
N ASN A 3 40.00 -16.76 -29.67
CA ASN A 3 39.56 -15.41 -29.40
C ASN A 3 38.40 -15.44 -28.39
N THR A 4 38.32 -14.49 -27.45
CA THR A 4 37.04 -13.99 -26.91
C THR A 4 37.27 -12.76 -26.02
N THR A 5 37.13 -11.59 -26.62
CA THR A 5 36.82 -10.32 -25.95
C THR A 5 35.45 -10.43 -25.28
N SER A 6 35.42 -10.26 -23.96
CA SER A 6 34.20 -10.17 -23.14
C SER A 6 33.61 -8.77 -23.27
N THR A 7 32.55 -8.65 -24.08
CA THR A 7 31.69 -7.46 -24.13
C THR A 7 30.64 -7.61 -23.04
N THR A 8 30.78 -6.86 -21.96
CA THR A 8 29.72 -6.67 -20.95
C THR A 8 28.55 -5.92 -21.60
N MET A 9 27.49 -6.65 -21.95
CA MET A 9 26.21 -6.05 -22.31
C MET A 9 25.58 -5.42 -21.06
N ALA A 10 25.32 -4.11 -21.11
CA ALA A 10 24.40 -3.46 -20.20
C ALA A 10 23.01 -4.14 -20.28
N PRO A 11 22.27 -4.27 -19.18
CA PRO A 11 20.94 -4.86 -19.22
C PRO A 11 20.05 -4.02 -20.15
N ALA A 12 19.46 -4.68 -21.14
CA ALA A 12 18.45 -4.07 -21.99
C ALA A 12 17.23 -3.77 -21.10
N PHE A 13 17.08 -2.52 -20.67
CA PHE A 13 15.79 -2.02 -20.24
C PHE A 13 14.84 -2.20 -21.42
N VAL A 14 13.87 -3.11 -21.30
CA VAL A 14 12.73 -3.13 -22.19
C VAL A 14 12.08 -1.77 -22.00
N ARG A 15 12.25 -0.87 -22.98
CA ARG A 15 11.39 0.30 -23.13
C ARG A 15 9.99 -0.27 -23.25
N VAL A 16 9.26 -0.27 -22.14
CA VAL A 16 7.82 -0.47 -22.13
C VAL A 16 7.31 0.46 -23.22
N ARG A 17 6.76 -0.12 -24.30
CA ARG A 17 5.93 0.67 -25.20
C ARG A 17 4.99 1.41 -24.27
N ARG A 18 4.95 2.75 -24.34
CA ARG A 18 3.93 3.58 -23.71
C ARG A 18 2.56 3.06 -24.16
N SER A 19 2.10 1.93 -23.63
CA SER A 19 0.71 1.55 -23.66
C SER A 19 0.09 2.62 -22.79
N ARG A 20 -0.73 3.45 -23.44
CA ARG A 20 -1.61 4.39 -22.76
C ARG A 20 -2.40 3.56 -21.75
N ALA A 21 -1.91 3.49 -20.50
CA ALA A 21 -2.76 3.10 -19.41
C ALA A 21 -4.01 4.00 -19.53
N PRO A 22 -5.22 3.42 -19.59
CA PRO A 22 -6.44 4.21 -19.76
C PRO A 22 -6.47 5.30 -18.68
N ARG A 23 -6.73 6.56 -19.05
CA ARG A 23 -6.87 7.63 -18.06
C ARG A 23 -7.99 7.28 -17.08
N GLY A 24 -7.80 7.61 -15.80
CA GLY A 24 -8.80 7.32 -14.76
C GLY A 24 -8.66 5.95 -14.12
N HIS A 25 -7.46 5.35 -14.14
CA HIS A 25 -7.20 4.09 -13.46
C HIS A 25 -6.63 4.31 -12.05
N VAL A 26 -6.83 3.32 -11.18
CA VAL A 26 -6.19 3.23 -9.88
C VAL A 26 -4.95 2.35 -10.00
N VAL A 27 -3.80 2.87 -9.59
CA VAL A 27 -2.59 2.08 -9.50
C VAL A 27 -2.60 1.25 -8.23
N VAL A 28 -2.43 -0.06 -8.37
CA VAL A 28 -2.19 -0.98 -7.25
C VAL A 28 -0.74 -1.45 -7.33
N VAL A 29 0.07 -1.15 -6.32
CA VAL A 29 1.46 -1.62 -6.34
C VAL A 29 1.48 -3.13 -6.19
N GLY A 30 2.21 -3.82 -7.08
CA GLY A 30 2.30 -5.26 -7.13
C GLY A 30 3.53 -5.79 -6.39
N GLN A 31 3.32 -6.67 -5.42
CA GLN A 31 4.37 -7.51 -4.86
C GLN A 31 4.24 -8.94 -5.41
N TRP A 32 5.34 -9.53 -5.84
CA TRP A 32 5.41 -10.96 -6.15
C TRP A 32 6.53 -11.57 -5.32
N ARG A 33 6.20 -12.51 -4.42
CA ARG A 33 7.25 -13.18 -3.63
C ARG A 33 8.06 -14.12 -4.52
N ARG A 34 9.37 -14.17 -4.27
CA ARG A 34 10.35 -14.92 -5.06
C ARG A 34 10.34 -16.43 -4.80
N ASP A 35 9.68 -16.88 -3.73
CA ASP A 35 9.69 -18.24 -3.17
C ASP A 35 8.40 -19.04 -3.45
N GLY A 36 7.51 -18.55 -4.30
CA GLY A 36 6.27 -19.25 -4.68
C GLY A 36 5.12 -19.09 -3.67
N ALA A 37 5.32 -18.38 -2.56
CA ALA A 37 4.23 -17.96 -1.68
C ALA A 37 3.65 -16.63 -2.19
N THR A 38 2.75 -16.69 -3.17
CA THR A 38 2.14 -15.49 -3.76
C THR A 38 1.41 -14.65 -2.69
N VAL A 39 1.94 -13.48 -2.33
CA VAL A 39 1.09 -12.39 -1.81
C VAL A 39 0.62 -11.64 -3.04
N THR A 40 -0.49 -12.11 -3.59
CA THR A 40 -1.04 -11.63 -4.84
C THR A 40 -1.57 -10.20 -4.61
N PRO A 41 -1.28 -9.20 -5.48
CA PRO A 41 -1.98 -7.92 -5.44
C PRO A 41 -3.46 -8.02 -5.87
N VAL A 42 -3.92 -9.24 -6.19
CA VAL A 42 -5.25 -9.51 -6.73
C VAL A 42 -6.37 -9.15 -5.77
N PRO A 43 -6.36 -9.51 -4.47
CA PRO A 43 -7.41 -9.06 -3.54
C PRO A 43 -7.55 -7.54 -3.48
N TYR A 44 -6.44 -6.80 -3.56
CA TYR A 44 -6.46 -5.34 -3.61
C TYR A 44 -7.09 -4.81 -4.91
N ALA A 45 -6.67 -5.35 -6.06
CA ALA A 45 -7.26 -4.99 -7.35
C ALA A 45 -8.74 -5.39 -7.43
N GLU A 46 -9.12 -6.54 -6.88
CA GLU A 46 -10.49 -7.01 -6.81
C GLU A 46 -11.35 -6.11 -5.91
N ALA A 47 -10.83 -5.65 -4.77
CA ALA A 47 -11.50 -4.71 -3.89
C ALA A 47 -11.75 -3.35 -4.58
N VAL A 48 -10.74 -2.81 -5.28
CA VAL A 48 -10.89 -1.61 -6.12
C VAL A 48 -11.96 -1.83 -7.19
N ARG A 49 -11.93 -2.96 -7.90
CA ARG A 49 -12.93 -3.29 -8.92
C ARG A 49 -14.33 -3.46 -8.36
N ALA A 50 -14.46 -4.14 -7.23
CA ALA A 50 -15.74 -4.42 -6.57
C ALA A 50 -16.45 -3.13 -6.12
N THR A 51 -15.69 -2.06 -5.88
CA THR A 51 -16.19 -0.75 -5.46
C THR A 51 -16.27 0.27 -6.59
N GLY A 52 -16.08 -0.15 -7.85
CA GLY A 52 -16.30 0.66 -9.05
C GLY A 52 -15.04 1.27 -9.68
N GLY A 53 -13.86 1.06 -9.08
CA GLY A 53 -12.59 1.51 -9.64
C GLY A 53 -12.06 0.63 -10.78
N SER A 54 -11.11 1.17 -11.55
CA SER A 54 -10.40 0.44 -12.61
C SER A 54 -8.94 0.20 -12.22
N PRO A 55 -8.58 -0.98 -11.68
CA PRO A 55 -7.23 -1.24 -11.19
C PRO A 55 -6.24 -1.56 -12.33
N ILE A 56 -5.02 -1.03 -12.22
CA ILE A 56 -3.83 -1.50 -12.93
C ILE A 56 -2.77 -1.86 -11.91
N VAL A 57 -2.25 -3.07 -12.00
CA VAL A 57 -1.18 -3.53 -11.11
C VAL A 57 0.17 -3.14 -11.71
N LEU A 58 0.93 -2.33 -10.99
CA LEU A 58 2.30 -1.97 -11.36
C LEU A 58 3.29 -2.70 -10.48
N SER A 59 4.20 -3.48 -11.06
CA SER A 59 5.23 -4.19 -10.30
C SER A 59 6.62 -3.97 -10.88
N THR A 60 7.60 -3.96 -9.98
CA THR A 60 9.00 -4.08 -10.40
C THR A 60 9.39 -5.52 -10.70
N PHE A 61 8.61 -6.51 -10.26
CA PHE A 61 8.90 -7.94 -10.44
C PHE A 61 8.00 -8.57 -11.50
N ASN A 62 8.52 -9.58 -12.20
CA ASN A 62 7.71 -10.39 -13.11
C ASN A 62 6.57 -11.05 -12.34
N PRO A 63 5.33 -11.05 -12.88
CA PRO A 63 4.26 -11.81 -12.29
C PRO A 63 4.60 -13.31 -12.33
N PRO A 64 4.08 -14.11 -11.37
CA PRO A 64 4.11 -15.55 -11.48
C PRO A 64 3.40 -15.96 -12.78
N LYS A 65 3.70 -17.15 -13.29
CA LYS A 65 3.22 -17.68 -14.59
C LYS A 65 1.68 -17.69 -14.78
N LYS A 66 0.90 -17.31 -13.77
CA LYS A 66 -0.57 -17.22 -13.77
C LYS A 66 -1.06 -15.94 -13.06
N ALA A 67 -0.73 -14.76 -13.59
CA ALA A 67 -1.54 -13.58 -13.26
C ALA A 67 -2.98 -13.80 -13.75
N PRO A 68 -4.02 -13.30 -13.04
CA PRO A 68 -5.37 -13.33 -13.56
C PRO A 68 -5.44 -12.63 -14.93
N LYS A 69 -6.22 -13.19 -15.86
CA LYS A 69 -6.28 -12.68 -17.24
C LYS A 69 -7.04 -11.35 -17.36
N ASP A 70 -7.75 -10.98 -16.31
CA ASP A 70 -8.72 -9.90 -16.21
C ASP A 70 -8.20 -8.68 -15.42
N ILE A 71 -6.96 -8.74 -14.92
CA ILE A 71 -6.28 -7.62 -14.27
C ILE A 71 -5.06 -7.26 -15.12
N GLU A 72 -4.98 -5.99 -15.54
CA GLU A 72 -3.80 -5.49 -16.25
C GLU A 72 -2.62 -5.43 -15.28
N VAL A 73 -1.52 -6.11 -15.64
CA VAL A 73 -0.27 -6.11 -14.89
C VAL A 73 0.83 -5.55 -15.79
N VAL A 74 1.47 -4.48 -15.34
CA VAL A 74 2.68 -3.94 -15.96
C VAL A 74 3.86 -4.25 -15.03
N ASP A 75 4.85 -4.96 -15.55
CA ASP A 75 5.98 -5.46 -14.76
C ASP A 75 7.33 -4.92 -15.24
N SER A 76 8.41 -5.35 -14.58
CA SER A 76 9.79 -5.01 -14.93
C SER A 76 10.09 -3.51 -14.94
N LEU A 77 9.33 -2.77 -14.15
CA LEU A 77 9.40 -1.30 -14.10
C LEU A 77 10.69 -0.80 -13.43
N ASP A 78 11.11 0.39 -13.83
CA ASP A 78 12.17 1.12 -13.13
C ASP A 78 11.62 1.60 -11.78
N PRO A 79 12.24 1.21 -10.64
CA PRO A 79 11.77 1.64 -9.32
C PRO A 79 11.83 3.16 -9.09
N ASN A 80 12.45 3.94 -9.98
CA ASN A 80 12.55 5.40 -9.87
C ASN A 80 11.61 6.16 -10.82
N ASP A 81 10.79 5.48 -11.62
CA ASP A 81 9.96 6.13 -12.63
C ASP A 81 8.61 6.60 -12.07
N ALA A 82 8.55 7.86 -11.66
CA ALA A 82 7.31 8.49 -11.18
C ALA A 82 6.29 8.81 -12.31
N SER A 83 6.68 8.71 -13.58
CA SER A 83 5.75 8.91 -14.72
C SER A 83 4.78 7.74 -14.88
N LEU A 84 4.99 6.66 -14.14
CA LEU A 84 4.08 5.52 -14.05
C LEU A 84 2.72 5.88 -13.42
N LEU A 85 2.60 7.04 -12.77
CA LEU A 85 1.32 7.59 -12.30
C LEU A 85 0.62 8.48 -13.34
N ASP A 86 1.17 8.63 -14.54
CA ASP A 86 0.56 9.47 -15.57
C ASP A 86 -0.81 8.90 -16.00
N GLY A 87 -1.86 9.68 -15.77
CA GLY A 87 -3.25 9.28 -16.03
C GLY A 87 -3.89 8.40 -14.95
N ALA A 88 -3.15 8.09 -13.87
CA ALA A 88 -3.72 7.48 -12.67
C ALA A 88 -4.50 8.52 -11.86
N VAL A 89 -5.49 8.05 -11.11
CA VAL A 89 -6.36 8.89 -10.24
C VAL A 89 -6.35 8.46 -8.78
N GLY A 90 -5.60 7.41 -8.46
CA GLY A 90 -5.44 6.93 -7.09
C GLY A 90 -4.32 5.90 -7.00
N LEU A 91 -3.78 5.75 -5.79
CA LEU A 91 -2.69 4.83 -5.48
C LEU A 91 -3.10 3.92 -4.31
N VAL A 92 -2.95 2.61 -4.48
CA VAL A 92 -3.05 1.62 -3.41
C VAL A 92 -1.67 1.01 -3.17
N ILE A 93 -1.18 1.13 -1.94
CA ILE A 93 0.05 0.47 -1.49
C ILE A 93 -0.35 -0.72 -0.60
N PRO A 94 -0.11 -1.98 -1.03
CA PRO A 94 -0.59 -3.15 -0.33
C PRO A 94 0.29 -3.54 0.87
N GLY A 95 -0.22 -4.50 1.65
CA GLY A 95 0.58 -5.21 2.64
C GLY A 95 1.71 -6.04 2.01
N GLY A 96 2.72 -6.42 2.79
CA GLY A 96 3.86 -7.17 2.26
C GLY A 96 4.92 -7.57 3.27
N GLY A 97 6.19 -7.49 2.87
CA GLY A 97 7.33 -7.74 3.77
C GLY A 97 7.57 -6.58 4.73
N ASP A 98 8.70 -6.58 5.43
CA ASP A 98 9.03 -5.49 6.36
C ASP A 98 9.68 -4.33 5.61
N VAL A 99 9.45 -3.09 6.07
CA VAL A 99 10.20 -1.92 5.63
C VAL A 99 11.63 -2.02 6.15
N ASP A 100 12.59 -1.74 5.28
CA ASP A 100 14.01 -1.73 5.63
C ASP A 100 14.32 -0.74 6.78
N PRO A 101 14.87 -1.20 7.92
CA PRO A 101 15.15 -0.37 9.10
C PRO A 101 16.01 0.87 8.86
N ASP A 102 16.87 0.83 7.84
CA ASP A 102 17.72 1.97 7.45
C ASP A 102 16.88 3.19 7.01
N TRP A 103 15.65 2.99 6.52
CA TRP A 103 14.78 4.05 6.02
C TRP A 103 14.18 4.93 7.12
N TYR A 104 14.11 4.43 8.35
CA TYR A 104 13.63 5.18 9.51
C TYR A 104 14.67 5.30 10.62
N GLY A 105 15.95 5.13 10.27
CA GLY A 105 17.08 5.39 11.16
C GLY A 105 17.21 4.41 12.33
N ALA A 106 16.71 3.17 12.19
CA ALA A 106 16.90 2.17 13.23
C ALA A 106 18.39 1.78 13.33
N VAL A 107 18.94 1.77 14.55
CA VAL A 107 20.36 1.46 14.78
C VAL A 107 20.68 -0.01 14.54
N GLU A 108 19.76 -0.90 14.91
CA GLU A 108 19.92 -2.35 14.76
C GLU A 108 18.69 -2.95 14.07
N ARG A 109 18.94 -3.88 13.15
CA ARG A 109 17.90 -4.69 12.53
C ARG A 109 17.49 -5.81 13.48
N HIS A 110 16.19 -5.94 13.74
CA HIS A 110 15.66 -6.95 14.61
C HIS A 110 15.80 -8.36 13.99
N PRO A 111 16.14 -9.41 14.76
CA PRO A 111 16.29 -10.78 14.24
C PRO A 111 15.02 -11.36 13.61
N LYS A 112 13.84 -10.81 13.94
CA LYS A 112 12.55 -11.23 13.38
C LYS A 112 12.17 -10.49 12.11
N SER A 113 13.01 -9.61 11.56
CA SER A 113 12.69 -8.90 10.33
C SER A 113 12.62 -9.82 9.12
N ARG A 114 11.56 -9.74 8.33
CA ARG A 114 11.23 -10.69 7.25
C ARG A 114 11.07 -9.97 5.91
N ASN A 115 11.44 -10.66 4.82
CA ASN A 115 11.05 -10.31 3.45
C ASN A 115 11.33 -8.86 2.98
N ILE A 116 12.35 -8.20 3.57
CA ILE A 116 12.78 -6.85 3.17
C ILE A 116 13.16 -6.83 1.69
N SER A 117 12.72 -5.79 0.98
CA SER A 117 12.98 -5.63 -0.44
C SER A 117 13.25 -4.17 -0.79
N HIS A 118 14.52 -3.77 -0.74
CA HIS A 118 14.96 -2.39 -1.07
C HIS A 118 14.43 -1.89 -2.42
N ARG A 119 14.33 -2.78 -3.43
CA ARG A 119 13.78 -2.43 -4.75
C ARG A 119 12.29 -2.10 -4.71
N ARG A 120 11.54 -2.78 -3.84
CA ARG A 120 10.11 -2.53 -3.61
C ARG A 120 9.94 -1.25 -2.80
N ASP A 121 10.67 -1.12 -1.69
CA ASP A 121 10.61 0.06 -0.82
C ASP A 121 10.91 1.32 -1.61
N ARG A 122 11.93 1.28 -2.49
CA ARG A 122 12.25 2.37 -3.41
C ARG A 122 11.12 2.68 -4.39
N PHE A 123 10.50 1.67 -4.96
CA PHE A 123 9.39 1.84 -5.91
C PHE A 123 8.15 2.43 -5.24
N GLU A 124 7.73 1.85 -4.12
CA GLU A 124 6.59 2.32 -3.34
C GLU A 124 6.81 3.75 -2.84
N THR A 125 7.99 4.07 -2.32
CA THR A 125 8.31 5.45 -1.89
C THR A 125 8.33 6.41 -3.08
N THR A 126 8.84 6.00 -4.25
CA THR A 126 8.85 6.87 -5.45
C THR A 126 7.42 7.19 -5.92
N LEU A 127 6.55 6.18 -5.99
CA LEU A 127 5.16 6.38 -6.37
C LEU A 127 4.39 7.17 -5.31
N LEU A 128 4.60 6.85 -4.03
CA LEU A 128 3.98 7.56 -2.91
C LEU A 128 4.34 9.04 -2.92
N ALA A 129 5.64 9.38 -2.99
CA ALA A 129 6.10 10.77 -3.02
C ALA A 129 5.44 11.55 -4.17
N ALA A 130 5.33 10.91 -5.33
CA ALA A 130 4.74 11.51 -6.51
C ALA A 130 3.20 11.60 -6.42
N ALA A 131 2.52 10.67 -5.72
CA ALA A 131 1.08 10.75 -5.46
C ALA A 131 0.76 11.88 -4.48
N LEU A 132 1.49 11.98 -3.36
CA LEU A 132 1.35 13.04 -2.36
C LEU A 132 1.59 14.43 -2.97
N ALA A 133 2.64 14.59 -3.79
CA ALA A 133 2.94 15.85 -4.47
C ALA A 133 1.85 16.30 -5.46
N ARG A 134 0.97 15.39 -5.91
CA ARG A 134 -0.17 15.68 -6.78
C ARG A 134 -1.48 15.84 -5.99
N ASP A 135 -1.46 15.66 -4.67
CA ASP A 135 -2.67 15.47 -3.86
C ASP A 135 -3.58 14.35 -4.41
N MET A 136 -2.97 13.30 -4.94
CA MET A 136 -3.66 12.12 -5.45
C MET A 136 -4.12 11.24 -4.27
N PRO A 137 -5.35 10.71 -4.29
CA PRO A 137 -5.81 9.81 -3.25
C PRO A 137 -4.91 8.60 -3.04
N VAL A 138 -4.57 8.30 -1.78
CA VAL A 138 -3.72 7.15 -1.40
C VAL A 138 -4.41 6.29 -0.33
N LEU A 139 -4.53 5.00 -0.62
CA LEU A 139 -4.90 3.97 0.37
C LEU A 139 -3.69 3.08 0.68
N ALA A 140 -3.20 3.14 1.91
CA ALA A 140 -1.98 2.49 2.35
C ALA A 140 -2.32 1.37 3.36
N ILE A 141 -2.12 0.10 3.00
CA ILE A 141 -2.65 -1.06 3.76
C ILE A 141 -1.51 -1.87 4.36
N CYS A 142 -1.56 -2.13 5.67
CA CYS A 142 -0.59 -2.92 6.42
C CYS A 142 0.85 -2.39 6.25
N HIS A 143 1.71 -3.08 5.49
CA HIS A 143 3.01 -2.54 5.06
C HIS A 143 2.89 -1.18 4.38
N GLY A 144 1.84 -0.95 3.58
CA GLY A 144 1.62 0.34 2.94
C GLY A 144 1.51 1.48 3.95
N MET A 145 0.77 1.28 5.06
CA MET A 145 0.67 2.27 6.14
C MET A 145 2.05 2.55 6.77
N GLN A 146 2.89 1.52 6.89
CA GLN A 146 4.25 1.65 7.40
C GLN A 146 5.16 2.42 6.44
N VAL A 147 5.07 2.15 5.12
CA VAL A 147 5.77 2.93 4.09
C VAL A 147 5.33 4.38 4.11
N LEU A 148 4.03 4.65 4.20
CA LEU A 148 3.48 6.00 4.32
C LEU A 148 4.08 6.74 5.52
N ASN A 149 4.06 6.11 6.69
CA ASN A 149 4.60 6.69 7.91
C ASN A 149 6.10 6.98 7.81
N VAL A 150 6.89 6.01 7.34
CA VAL A 150 8.34 6.16 7.20
C VAL A 150 8.70 7.23 6.16
N HIS A 151 7.96 7.30 5.05
CA HIS A 151 8.14 8.33 4.04
C HIS A 151 7.94 9.75 4.61
N LEU A 152 7.01 9.90 5.55
CA LEU A 152 6.69 11.15 6.24
C LEU A 152 7.52 11.36 7.53
N GLY A 153 8.61 10.59 7.70
CA GLY A 153 9.58 10.78 8.79
C GLY A 153 9.23 10.09 10.10
N GLY A 154 8.18 9.25 10.12
CA GLY A 154 7.85 8.40 11.25
C GLY A 154 8.77 7.18 11.38
N THR A 155 8.61 6.41 12.46
CA THR A 155 9.40 5.21 12.76
C THR A 155 8.52 4.01 13.08
N LEU A 156 9.12 2.80 13.11
CA LEU A 156 8.39 1.54 13.32
C LEU A 156 8.90 0.77 14.55
N VAL A 157 7.98 0.08 15.21
CA VAL A 157 8.30 -1.03 16.12
C VAL A 157 8.59 -2.27 15.25
N GLN A 158 9.83 -2.74 15.28
CA GLN A 158 10.28 -3.85 14.42
C GLN A 158 9.72 -5.23 14.79
N HIS A 159 9.28 -5.42 16.04
CA HIS A 159 8.56 -6.62 16.46
C HIS A 159 7.63 -6.34 17.64
N LEU A 160 6.32 -6.37 17.40
CA LEU A 160 5.31 -6.08 18.41
C LEU A 160 5.35 -7.10 19.56
N ALA A 161 5.54 -8.38 19.25
CA ALA A 161 5.49 -9.48 20.21
C ALA A 161 6.64 -9.51 21.25
N ASP A 162 7.64 -8.62 21.13
CA ASP A 162 8.63 -8.41 22.20
C ASP A 162 8.02 -7.78 23.45
N ASP A 163 6.89 -7.08 23.31
CA ASP A 163 6.08 -6.65 24.45
C ASP A 163 4.99 -7.70 24.75
N PRO A 164 5.11 -8.48 25.85
CA PRO A 164 4.16 -9.53 26.18
C PRO A 164 2.77 -9.00 26.58
N LYS A 165 2.59 -7.67 26.73
CA LYS A 165 1.28 -7.05 26.98
C LYS A 165 0.48 -6.86 25.70
N ARG A 166 1.10 -6.96 24.53
CA ARG A 166 0.43 -6.81 23.25
C ARG A 166 -0.33 -8.06 22.86
N LEU A 167 -1.39 -7.86 22.08
CA LEU A 167 -2.09 -8.93 21.39
C LEU A 167 -1.15 -9.57 20.37
N ASP A 168 -1.39 -10.84 20.07
CA ASP A 168 -0.80 -11.45 18.89
C ASP A 168 -1.52 -10.91 17.63
N HIS A 169 -0.82 -10.09 16.86
CA HIS A 169 -1.24 -9.46 15.60
C HIS A 169 -0.83 -10.27 14.36
N ASP A 170 -0.15 -11.42 14.52
CA ASP A 170 0.34 -12.27 13.43
C ASP A 170 -0.07 -13.75 13.64
N ARG A 171 -1.32 -13.98 14.08
CA ARG A 171 -1.87 -15.29 14.51
C ARG A 171 -1.97 -16.37 13.42
N ASN A 172 -1.47 -16.11 12.21
CA ASN A 172 -1.59 -17.00 11.04
C ASN A 172 -3.04 -17.50 10.82
N THR A 173 -4.02 -16.61 10.99
CA THR A 173 -5.44 -16.88 10.72
C THR A 173 -5.75 -16.67 9.23
N PRO A 174 -6.86 -17.22 8.71
CA PRO A 174 -7.37 -16.83 7.40
C PRO A 174 -7.53 -15.31 7.28
N ARG A 175 -7.24 -14.75 6.10
CA ARG A 175 -7.36 -13.29 5.87
C ARG A 175 -8.77 -12.75 6.03
N THR A 176 -9.80 -13.59 5.90
CA THR A 176 -11.20 -13.20 6.12
C THR A 176 -11.64 -13.29 7.58
N GLN A 177 -10.79 -13.79 8.49
CA GLN A 177 -11.13 -13.97 9.88
C GLN A 177 -10.83 -12.71 10.70
N PHE A 178 -11.84 -12.20 11.39
CA PHE A 178 -11.71 -11.15 12.40
C PHE A 178 -10.94 -11.65 13.64
N VAL A 179 -10.00 -10.85 14.15
CA VAL A 179 -9.02 -11.22 15.18
C VAL A 179 -9.13 -10.36 16.44
N HIS A 180 -9.21 -9.04 16.32
CA HIS A 180 -9.29 -8.12 17.47
C HIS A 180 -10.15 -6.89 17.18
N GLY A 181 -10.59 -6.24 18.25
CA GLY A 181 -11.28 -4.95 18.18
C GLY A 181 -10.31 -3.80 17.86
N VAL A 182 -10.84 -2.75 17.27
CA VAL A 182 -10.17 -1.48 17.02
C VAL A 182 -11.08 -0.35 17.49
N HIS A 183 -10.56 0.57 18.30
CA HIS A 183 -11.23 1.80 18.64
C HIS A 183 -10.90 2.87 17.62
N THR A 184 -11.90 3.39 16.91
CA THR A 184 -11.72 4.55 16.02
C THR A 184 -11.86 5.83 16.82
N LYS A 185 -11.09 6.85 16.44
CA LYS A 185 -11.16 8.18 17.07
C LYS A 185 -12.56 8.75 16.93
N ASP A 186 -13.12 9.26 18.02
CA ASP A 186 -14.46 9.84 18.03
C ASP A 186 -14.62 10.92 16.95
N LYS A 187 -15.71 10.82 16.17
CA LYS A 187 -16.04 11.76 15.08
C LYS A 187 -14.93 11.89 14.03
N SER A 188 -14.13 10.84 13.86
CA SER A 188 -13.16 10.74 12.77
C SER A 188 -13.79 10.15 11.52
N PHE A 189 -13.12 10.36 10.39
CA PHE A 189 -13.50 9.78 9.11
C PHE A 189 -13.68 8.25 9.17
N LEU A 190 -12.78 7.53 9.86
CA LEU A 190 -12.92 6.08 10.01
C LEU A 190 -14.08 5.68 10.92
N ALA A 191 -14.42 6.48 11.94
CA ALA A 191 -15.58 6.21 12.78
C ALA A 191 -16.89 6.31 11.99
N ASP A 192 -16.99 7.23 11.04
CA ASP A 192 -18.17 7.37 10.18
C ASP A 192 -18.32 6.17 9.22
N LEU A 193 -17.21 5.58 8.78
CA LEU A 193 -17.21 4.43 7.85
C LEU A 193 -17.38 3.08 8.54
N LEU A 194 -16.70 2.88 9.67
CA LEU A 194 -16.54 1.58 10.34
C LEU A 194 -17.28 1.48 11.67
N GLY A 195 -17.80 2.60 12.19
CA GLY A 195 -18.27 2.71 13.56
C GLY A 195 -17.14 2.93 14.58
N SER A 196 -17.51 3.11 15.85
CA SER A 196 -16.58 3.44 16.95
C SER A 196 -15.67 2.29 17.39
N SER A 197 -16.08 1.05 17.11
CA SER A 197 -15.43 -0.16 17.63
C SER A 197 -15.53 -1.36 16.67
N PRO A 198 -15.06 -1.26 15.42
CA PRO A 198 -15.05 -2.40 14.50
C PRO A 198 -14.16 -3.53 15.01
N THR A 199 -14.46 -4.76 14.57
CA THR A 199 -13.49 -5.87 14.64
C THR A 199 -12.79 -5.98 13.29
N VAL A 200 -11.49 -6.28 13.27
CA VAL A 200 -10.69 -6.39 12.04
C VAL A 200 -9.90 -7.70 11.99
N ASN A 201 -9.42 -8.08 10.81
CA ASN A 201 -8.41 -9.13 10.64
C ASN A 201 -7.01 -8.58 11.01
N SER A 202 -6.01 -9.45 11.18
CA SER A 202 -4.65 -8.98 11.52
C SER A 202 -3.57 -9.96 11.06
N HIS A 203 -2.57 -9.41 10.36
CA HIS A 203 -1.44 -10.14 9.75
C HIS A 203 -0.18 -9.27 9.75
N HIS A 204 0.16 -8.67 10.88
CA HIS A 204 1.35 -7.83 11.03
C HIS A 204 2.07 -8.11 12.36
N HIS A 205 3.39 -8.17 12.30
CA HIS A 205 4.24 -8.26 13.49
C HIS A 205 5.01 -6.97 13.76
N GLN A 206 4.86 -5.96 12.89
CA GLN A 206 5.39 -4.61 13.03
C GLN A 206 4.23 -3.63 13.22
N GLY A 207 4.51 -2.46 13.75
CA GLY A 207 3.55 -1.36 13.88
C GLY A 207 4.27 -0.02 13.94
N LEU A 208 3.52 1.08 13.90
CA LEU A 208 4.09 2.42 14.00
C LEU A 208 4.61 2.67 15.43
N ALA A 209 5.78 3.32 15.55
CA ALA A 209 6.36 3.74 16.82
C ALA A 209 6.23 5.25 17.02
N ALA A 210 6.70 6.03 16.04
CA ALA A 210 6.46 7.47 15.96
C ALA A 210 5.72 7.77 14.66
N VAL A 211 4.70 8.62 14.73
CA VAL A 211 3.90 9.02 13.59
C VAL A 211 4.57 10.19 12.88
N GLY A 212 4.73 10.08 11.56
CA GLY A 212 5.29 11.13 10.71
C GLY A 212 4.28 12.24 10.45
N GLU A 213 4.76 13.48 10.34
CA GLU A 213 3.89 14.63 10.01
C GLU A 213 3.65 14.68 8.49
N PRO A 214 2.42 14.98 8.02
CA PRO A 214 1.27 15.49 8.75
C PRO A 214 0.19 14.41 8.97
N LEU A 215 0.56 13.25 9.52
CA LEU A 215 -0.41 12.19 9.81
C LEU A 215 -1.02 12.37 11.20
N GLU A 216 -2.34 12.19 11.26
CA GLU A 216 -3.10 12.10 12.48
C GLU A 216 -3.45 10.64 12.79
N GLU A 217 -3.30 10.25 14.05
CA GLU A 217 -3.75 8.96 14.57
C GLU A 217 -5.28 8.92 14.68
N ILE A 218 -5.90 7.89 14.11
CA ILE A 218 -7.37 7.80 14.02
C ILE A 218 -7.96 6.43 14.38
N ALA A 219 -7.14 5.41 14.65
CA ALA A 219 -7.63 4.12 15.14
C ALA A 219 -6.56 3.35 15.91
N TRP A 220 -6.92 2.66 16.98
CA TRP A 220 -6.01 1.86 17.82
C TRP A 220 -6.62 0.50 18.19
N ALA A 221 -5.80 -0.55 18.23
CA ALA A 221 -6.17 -1.82 18.85
C ALA A 221 -6.30 -1.69 20.37
N GLU A 222 -6.93 -2.67 21.00
CA GLU A 222 -7.20 -2.69 22.46
C GLU A 222 -5.92 -2.64 23.33
N ASP A 223 -4.78 -3.07 22.77
CA ASP A 223 -3.46 -3.02 23.41
C ASP A 223 -2.70 -1.70 23.15
N GLY A 224 -3.33 -0.74 22.47
CA GLY A 224 -2.77 0.56 22.13
C GLY A 224 -1.89 0.58 20.88
N VAL A 225 -1.78 -0.54 20.14
CA VAL A 225 -1.11 -0.53 18.82
C VAL A 225 -1.91 0.34 17.87
N LEU A 226 -1.24 1.27 17.18
CA LEU A 226 -1.86 2.16 16.21
C LEU A 226 -2.26 1.37 14.95
N GLU A 227 -3.53 1.48 14.59
CA GLU A 227 -4.19 0.71 13.53
C GLU A 227 -4.64 1.56 12.34
N GLY A 228 -4.73 2.88 12.50
CA GLY A 228 -5.15 3.77 11.43
C GLY A 228 -4.59 5.17 11.56
N VAL A 229 -4.19 5.73 10.43
CA VAL A 229 -3.70 7.11 10.27
C VAL A 229 -4.37 7.79 9.08
N MET A 230 -4.51 9.11 9.13
CA MET A 230 -4.96 9.92 8.00
C MET A 230 -4.12 11.18 7.89
N SER A 231 -3.83 11.62 6.67
CA SER A 231 -3.12 12.89 6.49
C SER A 231 -4.05 14.09 6.70
N THR A 232 -3.56 15.13 7.36
CA THR A 232 -4.28 16.41 7.53
C THR A 232 -4.05 17.41 6.40
N ASP A 233 -3.07 17.16 5.53
CA ASP A 233 -2.66 18.10 4.47
C ASP A 233 -3.14 17.70 3.06
N HIS A 234 -3.59 16.46 2.90
CA HIS A 234 -4.02 15.91 1.61
C HIS A 234 -5.52 15.65 1.61
N HIS A 235 -6.15 15.72 0.43
CA HIS A 235 -7.58 15.52 0.24
C HIS A 235 -8.05 14.15 0.72
N TRP A 236 -7.30 13.09 0.38
CA TRP A 236 -7.63 11.74 0.79
C TRP A 236 -6.38 10.86 0.88
N VAL A 237 -5.77 10.76 2.06
CA VAL A 237 -4.64 9.85 2.31
C VAL A 237 -4.90 9.12 3.62
N ILE A 238 -5.10 7.81 3.54
CA ILE A 238 -5.42 6.96 4.68
C ILE A 238 -4.48 5.75 4.72
N GLY A 239 -3.96 5.48 5.92
CA GLY A 239 -3.26 4.25 6.26
C GLY A 239 -4.08 3.41 7.23
N VAL A 240 -4.20 2.10 6.97
CA VAL A 240 -4.76 1.14 7.94
C VAL A 240 -3.83 -0.07 8.09
N GLN A 241 -3.74 -0.63 9.29
CA GLN A 241 -2.78 -1.69 9.60
C GLN A 241 -3.34 -3.11 9.34
N TRP A 242 -4.66 -3.28 9.42
CA TRP A 242 -5.37 -4.50 9.02
C TRP A 242 -5.49 -4.65 7.49
N HIS A 243 -6.22 -5.66 7.03
CA HIS A 243 -6.37 -6.05 5.63
C HIS A 243 -7.81 -5.88 5.12
N PRO A 244 -8.29 -4.64 4.86
CA PRO A 244 -9.65 -4.38 4.42
C PRO A 244 -9.96 -5.02 3.07
N GLU A 245 -8.96 -5.21 2.20
CA GLU A 245 -9.13 -5.79 0.86
C GLU A 245 -9.68 -7.23 0.92
N SER A 246 -9.39 -7.92 2.02
CA SER A 246 -9.83 -9.30 2.25
C SER A 246 -11.23 -9.37 2.87
N LEU A 247 -11.84 -8.23 3.19
CA LEU A 247 -13.10 -8.13 3.93
C LEU A 247 -14.21 -7.38 3.15
N VAL A 248 -13.89 -6.73 2.04
CA VAL A 248 -14.84 -5.93 1.22
C VAL A 248 -16.14 -6.66 0.87
N THR A 249 -16.11 -7.98 0.68
CA THR A 249 -17.30 -8.76 0.29
C THR A 249 -18.11 -9.29 1.47
N VAL A 250 -17.63 -9.12 2.70
CA VAL A 250 -18.23 -9.70 3.91
C VAL A 250 -18.46 -8.68 5.03
N ASP A 251 -17.98 -7.45 4.88
CA ASP A 251 -18.14 -6.37 5.85
C ASP A 251 -18.41 -5.02 5.17
N GLU A 252 -19.56 -4.43 5.48
CA GLU A 252 -20.02 -3.15 4.90
C GLU A 252 -19.08 -1.99 5.24
N GLY A 253 -18.48 -1.98 6.44
CA GLY A 253 -17.53 -0.94 6.81
C GLY A 253 -16.27 -0.99 5.93
N GLN A 254 -15.74 -2.18 5.70
CA GLN A 254 -14.58 -2.36 4.83
C GLN A 254 -14.90 -2.04 3.37
N GLU A 255 -16.12 -2.35 2.92
CA GLU A 255 -16.62 -1.91 1.62
C GLU A 255 -16.71 -0.38 1.55
N ASN A 256 -17.26 0.28 2.57
CA ASN A 256 -17.39 1.73 2.66
C ASN A 256 -16.03 2.44 2.63
N LEU A 257 -14.99 1.87 3.26
CA LEU A 257 -13.63 2.38 3.16
C LEU A 257 -13.16 2.42 1.70
N PHE A 258 -13.31 1.32 0.96
CA PHE A 258 -12.94 1.30 -0.46
C PHE A 258 -13.84 2.20 -1.32
N ARG A 259 -15.15 2.26 -1.07
CA ARG A 259 -16.05 3.19 -1.78
C ARG A 259 -15.66 4.65 -1.57
N SER A 260 -15.28 5.02 -0.35
CA SER A 260 -14.82 6.38 -0.05
C SER A 260 -13.51 6.72 -0.75
N PHE A 261 -12.59 5.75 -0.88
CA PHE A 261 -11.39 5.89 -1.69
C PHE A 261 -11.74 6.13 -3.16
N ILE A 262 -12.62 5.31 -3.74
CA ILE A 262 -13.04 5.47 -5.14
C ILE A 262 -13.69 6.82 -5.38
N GLN A 263 -14.57 7.27 -4.49
CA GLN A 263 -15.16 8.62 -4.57
C GLN A 263 -14.07 9.70 -4.60
N ALA A 264 -13.07 9.62 -3.73
CA ALA A 264 -11.95 10.57 -3.75
C ALA A 264 -11.17 10.53 -5.06
N THR A 265 -11.03 9.36 -5.70
CA THR A 265 -10.39 9.26 -7.03
C THR A 265 -11.21 9.93 -8.14
N GLU A 266 -12.54 9.92 -8.04
CA GLU A 266 -13.42 10.62 -8.98
C GLU A 266 -13.32 12.13 -8.79
N GLU A 267 -13.34 12.60 -7.55
CA GLU A 267 -13.15 14.02 -7.21
C GLU A 267 -11.77 14.54 -7.67
N PHE A 268 -10.72 13.74 -7.50
CA PHE A 268 -9.39 14.02 -8.01
C PHE A 268 -9.38 14.16 -9.54
N ARG A 269 -10.02 13.21 -10.24
CA ARG A 269 -10.11 13.25 -11.71
C ARG A 269 -10.80 14.52 -12.19
N ASP A 270 -11.92 14.86 -11.58
CA ASP A 270 -12.72 16.02 -11.96
C ASP A 270 -11.92 17.33 -11.77
N ARG A 271 -11.17 17.43 -10.66
CA ARG A 271 -10.24 18.55 -10.41
C ARG A 271 -9.15 18.66 -11.47
N VAL A 272 -8.49 17.56 -11.81
CA VAL A 272 -7.43 17.55 -12.84
C VAL A 272 -7.99 17.92 -14.22
N ASP A 273 -9.18 17.43 -14.57
CA ASP A 273 -9.84 17.78 -15.82
C ASP A 273 -10.27 19.26 -15.88
N ASP A 274 -10.71 19.83 -14.76
CA ASP A 274 -11.03 21.26 -14.64
C ASP A 274 -9.79 22.16 -14.79
N GLU A 275 -8.68 21.80 -14.16
CA GLU A 275 -7.40 22.49 -14.31
C GLU A 275 -6.91 22.43 -15.76
N ALA A 276 -7.00 21.27 -16.41
CA ALA A 276 -6.60 21.10 -17.81
C ALA A 276 -7.50 21.87 -18.79
N ARG A 277 -8.78 22.09 -18.47
CA ARG A 277 -9.70 22.94 -19.25
C ARG A 277 -9.43 24.43 -19.08
N SER A 278 -8.83 24.82 -17.96
CA SER A 278 -8.60 26.22 -17.58
C SER A 278 -7.21 26.74 -17.97
N ALA A 279 -6.30 25.86 -18.39
CA ALA A 279 -4.93 26.16 -18.83
C ALA A 279 -4.83 26.39 -20.35
#